data_AF-A0A0G1JU62-F1
#
_entry.id   AF-A0A0G1JU62-F1
#
_cell.length_a   1.000
_cell.length_b   1.000
_cell.length_c   1.000
_cell.angle_alpha   90.00
_cell.angle_beta   90.00
_cell.angle_gamma   90.00
#
_symmetry.space_group_name_H-M   'P 1'
#
loop_
_entity.id
_entity.type
_entity.pdbx_description
1 polymer ?
#
loop_
_entity_poly.entity_id
_entity_poly.type
_entity_poly.pdbx_seq_one_letter_code
_entity_poly.pdbx_strand_id
1 'polypeptide(L)'
;MKFPILATKYLVWHYGEALTDWWRIVGNFIWFFFHMFSIGLLLRTLFSPFKRLQEERKKGSWKFENWGGAIIINVLMRLVGFSVRTMFIVVGLIFIIFTAMVGAIAFVFWLILPLIVAFLLVFGFSQLFYLL
;
A
#
# COMPACT_ATOMS: atom_id res chain seq x y z
N MET A 1 -18.46 -29.88 -30.88
CA MET A 1 -18.67 -28.69 -30.02
C MET A 1 -17.64 -28.71 -28.89
N LYS A 2 -16.73 -27.72 -28.79
CA LYS A 2 -15.62 -27.70 -27.79
C LYS A 2 -15.98 -27.00 -26.47
N PHE A 3 -17.24 -26.62 -26.30
CA PHE A 3 -17.74 -25.84 -25.17
C PHE A 3 -17.45 -26.45 -23.78
N PRO A 4 -17.69 -27.76 -23.52
CA PRO A 4 -17.41 -28.33 -22.19
C PRO A 4 -15.92 -28.30 -21.85
N ILE A 5 -15.04 -28.50 -22.84
CA ILE A 5 -13.59 -28.45 -22.67
C ILE A 5 -13.13 -27.05 -22.25
N LEU A 6 -13.75 -26.01 -22.83
CA LEU A 6 -13.44 -24.62 -22.47
C LEU A 6 -13.89 -24.29 -21.04
N ALA A 7 -15.09 -24.73 -20.64
CA ALA A 7 -15.60 -24.52 -19.29
C ALA A 7 -14.71 -25.17 -18.22
N THR A 8 -14.29 -26.43 -18.44
CA THR A 8 -13.38 -27.11 -17.51
C THR A 8 -12.02 -26.44 -17.44
N LYS A 9 -11.44 -26.05 -18.59
CA LYS A 9 -10.15 -25.32 -18.61
C LYS A 9 -10.24 -23.99 -17.87
N TYR A 10 -11.34 -23.26 -18.04
CA TYR A 10 -11.58 -22.02 -17.31
C TYR A 10 -11.63 -22.25 -15.80
N LEU A 11 -12.39 -23.24 -15.33
CA LEU A 11 -12.48 -23.54 -13.89
C LEU A 11 -11.13 -23.97 -13.28
N VAL A 12 -10.36 -24.78 -14.01
CA VAL A 12 -9.01 -25.20 -13.60
C VAL A 12 -8.08 -23.99 -13.47
N TRP A 13 -8.12 -23.06 -14.43
CA TRP A 13 -7.35 -21.82 -14.35
C TRP A 13 -7.83 -20.92 -13.21
N HIS A 14 -9.14 -20.73 -13.08
CA HIS A 14 -9.77 -19.81 -12.12
C HIS A 14 -9.47 -20.17 -10.67
N TYR A 15 -9.45 -21.47 -10.35
CA TYR A 15 -9.15 -22.00 -9.02
C TYR A 15 -7.71 -22.53 -8.87
N GLY A 16 -6.86 -22.31 -9.88
CA GLY A 16 -5.46 -22.76 -9.88
C GLY A 16 -4.52 -21.59 -10.07
N GLU A 17 -4.05 -21.40 -11.30
CA GLU A 17 -3.06 -20.39 -11.68
C GLU A 17 -3.50 -18.97 -11.29
N ALA A 18 -4.77 -18.62 -11.54
CA ALA A 18 -5.29 -17.29 -11.25
C ALA A 18 -5.21 -16.92 -9.75
N LEU A 19 -5.36 -17.90 -8.85
CA LEU A 19 -5.23 -17.66 -7.41
C LEU A 19 -3.79 -17.33 -7.02
N THR A 20 -2.81 -17.96 -7.68
CA THR A 20 -1.39 -17.68 -7.42
C THR A 20 -1.00 -16.30 -7.96
N ASP A 21 -1.49 -15.94 -9.14
CA ASP A 21 -1.28 -14.62 -9.72
C ASP A 21 -1.97 -13.52 -8.89
N TRP A 22 -3.11 -13.81 -8.26
CA TRP A 22 -3.79 -12.89 -7.37
C TRP A 22 -2.87 -12.41 -6.23
N TRP A 23 -2.27 -13.33 -5.49
CA TRP A 23 -1.38 -12.99 -4.39
C TRP A 23 -0.10 -12.28 -4.87
N ARG A 24 0.37 -12.61 -6.08
CA ARG A 24 1.48 -11.90 -6.72
C ARG A 24 1.10 -10.45 -7.02
N ILE A 25 -0.10 -10.19 -7.54
CA ILE A 25 -0.60 -8.83 -7.81
C ILE A 25 -0.72 -8.03 -6.52
N VAL A 26 -1.37 -8.59 -5.49
CA VAL A 26 -1.49 -7.91 -4.18
C VAL A 26 -0.11 -7.62 -3.59
N GLY A 27 0.81 -8.59 -3.65
CA GLY A 27 2.20 -8.41 -3.22
C GLY A 27 2.92 -7.30 -3.97
N ASN A 28 2.74 -7.20 -5.29
CA ASN A 28 3.33 -6.14 -6.11
C ASN A 28 2.80 -4.76 -5.72
N PHE A 29 1.50 -4.61 -5.42
CA PHE A 29 0.96 -3.35 -4.92
C PHE A 29 1.50 -2.98 -3.55
N ILE A 30 1.60 -3.93 -2.62
CA ILE A 30 2.21 -3.71 -1.31
C ILE A 30 3.67 -3.27 -1.47
N TRP A 31 4.42 -3.97 -2.31
CA TRP A 31 5.81 -3.62 -2.65
C TRP A 31 5.89 -2.21 -3.26
N PHE A 32 4.99 -1.87 -4.18
CA PHE A 32 4.91 -0.55 -4.79
C PHE A 32 4.69 0.54 -3.74
N PHE A 33 3.70 0.41 -2.86
CA PHE A 33 3.44 1.42 -1.83
C PHE A 33 4.61 1.54 -0.84
N PHE A 34 5.24 0.42 -0.48
CA PHE A 34 6.42 0.43 0.37
C PHE A 34 7.58 1.26 -0.22
N HIS A 35 7.80 1.16 -1.54
CA HIS A 35 8.85 1.89 -2.25
C HIS A 35 8.44 3.33 -2.59
N MET A 36 7.20 3.56 -3.04
CA MET A 36 6.67 4.88 -3.37
C MET A 36 6.74 5.82 -2.16
N PHE A 37 6.35 5.33 -0.98
CA PHE A 37 6.48 6.09 0.26
C PHE A 37 7.87 5.99 0.90
N SER A 38 8.82 5.26 0.30
CA SER A 38 10.18 5.10 0.81
C SER A 38 10.23 4.69 2.30
N ILE A 39 9.30 3.83 2.73
CA ILE A 39 9.04 3.54 4.15
C ILE A 39 10.31 3.02 4.83
N GLY A 40 11.03 2.09 4.20
CA GLY A 40 12.29 1.56 4.73
C GLY A 40 13.38 2.62 4.95
N LEU A 41 13.48 3.60 4.05
CA LEU A 41 14.45 4.70 4.17
C LEU A 41 14.02 5.70 5.26
N LEU A 42 12.73 6.05 5.32
CA LEU A 42 12.20 6.95 6.33
C LEU A 42 12.37 6.38 7.75
N LEU A 43 12.14 5.09 7.94
CA LEU A 43 12.36 4.41 9.22
C LEU A 43 13.83 4.43 9.65
N ARG A 44 14.77 4.15 8.73
CA ARG A 44 16.21 4.19 9.03
C ARG A 44 16.71 5.59 9.35
N THR A 45 16.13 6.61 8.69
CA THR A 45 16.57 7.99 8.84
C THR A 45 15.80 8.76 9.91
N LEU A 46 14.74 8.20 10.50
CA LEU A 46 13.90 8.87 11.50
C LEU A 46 14.72 9.43 12.67
N PHE A 47 15.71 8.66 13.14
CA PHE A 47 16.58 9.03 14.27
C PHE A 47 18.01 9.42 13.87
N SER A 48 18.34 9.37 12.57
CA SER A 48 19.67 9.76 12.06
C SER A 48 20.10 11.19 12.43
N PRO A 49 19.22 12.22 12.41
CA PRO A 49 19.58 13.58 12.79
C PRO A 49 20.07 13.72 14.24
N PHE A 50 19.65 12.81 15.13
CA PHE A 50 20.06 12.83 16.54
C PHE A 50 21.43 12.19 16.78
N LYS A 51 22.01 11.48 15.79
CA LYS A 51 23.33 10.84 15.93
C LYS A 51 24.50 11.70 15.42
N ARG A 52 24.26 12.71 14.58
CA ARG A 52 25.32 13.61 14.02
C ARG A 52 25.61 14.83 14.91
N LEU A 53 25.45 14.70 16.22
CA LEU A 53 25.58 15.80 17.19
C LEU A 53 27.01 16.34 17.39
N GLN A 54 28.03 15.82 16.70
CA GLN A 54 29.43 16.14 17.03
C GLN A 54 30.19 17.04 16.05
N GLU A 55 29.70 17.34 14.85
CA GLU A 55 30.45 18.12 13.84
C GLU A 55 29.50 19.10 13.11
N GLU A 56 29.74 20.41 12.96
CA GLU A 56 30.93 21.24 13.16
C GLU A 56 30.52 22.59 13.77
N ARG A 57 31.15 22.93 14.89
CA ARG A 57 31.15 24.29 15.43
C ARG A 57 31.92 25.15 14.43
N LYS A 58 31.28 26.04 13.67
CA LYS A 58 32.01 27.10 12.95
C LYS A 58 32.76 27.94 13.99
N LYS A 59 34.07 27.67 14.13
CA LYS A 59 35.04 28.52 14.82
C LYS A 59 34.89 29.94 14.25
N GLY A 60 34.46 30.92 15.04
CA GLY A 60 34.52 32.31 14.56
C GLY A 60 33.82 33.41 15.36
N SER A 61 32.62 33.21 15.92
CA SER A 61 31.92 34.33 16.58
C SER A 61 31.14 33.89 17.81
N TRP A 62 31.75 34.07 18.99
CA TRP A 62 31.08 33.96 20.29
C TRP A 62 30.22 35.21 20.52
N LYS A 63 28.97 35.19 20.04
CA LYS A 63 27.90 36.05 20.56
C LYS A 63 26.85 35.15 21.21
N PHE A 64 26.71 35.23 22.53
CA PHE A 64 25.78 34.42 23.33
C PHE A 64 24.32 34.55 22.85
N GLU A 65 23.95 35.73 22.33
CA GLU A 65 22.63 36.04 21.79
C GLU A 65 22.30 35.25 20.50
N ASN A 66 23.30 34.99 19.65
CA ASN A 66 23.14 34.18 18.44
C ASN A 66 23.10 32.66 18.74
N TRP A 67 23.49 32.25 19.94
CA TRP A 67 23.57 30.83 20.32
C TRP A 67 22.18 30.23 20.57
N GLY A 68 21.31 30.95 21.29
CA GLY A 68 19.94 30.51 21.56
C GLY A 68 19.09 30.41 20.30
N GLY A 69 19.14 31.42 19.42
CA GLY A 69 18.38 31.43 18.17
C GLY A 69 18.75 30.27 17.24
N ALA A 70 20.05 29.97 17.09
CA ALA A 70 20.51 28.85 16.26
C ALA A 70 20.09 27.48 16.82
N ILE A 71 20.04 27.31 18.14
CA ILE A 71 19.55 26.07 18.76
C ILE A 71 18.05 25.91 18.49
N ILE A 72 17.26 26.96 18.69
CA ILE A 72 15.81 26.94 18.48
C ILE A 72 15.49 26.60 17.01
N ILE A 73 16.11 27.30 16.05
CA ILE A 73 15.90 27.04 14.62
C ILE A 73 16.28 25.60 14.27
N ASN A 74 17.42 25.10 14.77
CA ASN A 74 17.84 23.73 14.50
C ASN A 74 16.90 22.68 15.09
N VAL A 75 16.36 22.92 16.29
CA VAL A 75 15.37 22.02 16.91
C VAL A 75 14.06 22.05 16.13
N LEU A 76 13.59 23.24 15.74
CA LEU A 76 12.38 23.39 14.92
C LEU A 76 12.51 22.67 13.58
N MET A 77 13.61 22.88 12.84
CA MET A 77 13.83 22.21 11.56
C MET A 77 13.88 20.68 11.69
N ARG A 78 14.38 20.16 12.83
CA ARG A 78 14.37 18.72 13.13
C ARG A 78 12.97 18.20 13.46
N LEU A 79 12.19 18.95 14.24
CA LEU A 79 10.81 18.59 14.55
C LEU A 79 9.97 18.54 13.28
N VAL A 80 10.07 19.57 12.42
CA VAL A 80 9.39 19.58 11.13
C VAL A 80 9.80 18.38 10.27
N GLY A 81 11.12 18.12 10.14
CA GLY A 81 11.61 16.95 9.41
C GLY A 81 11.11 15.62 9.97
N PHE A 82 11.06 15.47 11.29
CA PHE A 82 10.53 14.28 11.96
C PHE A 82 9.03 14.12 11.72
N SER A 83 8.24 15.19 11.87
CA SER A 83 6.79 15.19 11.65
C SER A 83 6.43 14.81 10.22
N VAL A 84 7.09 15.41 9.23
CA VAL A 84 6.86 15.11 7.80
C VAL A 84 7.19 13.64 7.51
N ARG A 85 8.34 13.13 7.97
CA ARG A 85 8.73 11.72 7.76
C ARG A 85 7.74 10.74 8.40
N THR A 86 7.30 11.05 9.62
CA THR A 86 6.31 10.24 10.34
C THR A 86 4.98 10.22 9.61
N MET A 87 4.52 11.37 9.09
CA MET A 87 3.31 11.46 8.29
C MET A 87 3.39 10.57 7.03
N PHE A 88 4.50 10.63 6.28
CA PHE A 88 4.69 9.77 5.10
C PHE A 88 4.71 8.27 5.44
N ILE A 89 5.34 7.88 6.55
CA ILE A 89 5.30 6.49 7.02
C ILE A 89 3.87 6.05 7.34
N VAL A 90 3.13 6.86 8.11
CA VAL A 90 1.77 6.54 8.53
C VAL A 90 0.85 6.42 7.31
N VAL A 91 0.90 7.39 6.40
CA VAL A 91 0.11 7.36 5.16
C VAL A 91 0.48 6.13 4.33
N GLY A 92 1.77 5.84 4.16
CA GLY A 92 2.21 4.66 3.42
C GLY A 92 1.72 3.34 4.02
N LEU A 93 1.74 3.22 5.35
CA LEU A 93 1.20 2.06 6.05
C LEU A 93 -0.32 1.93 5.87
N ILE A 94 -1.06 3.04 5.90
CA ILE A 94 -2.51 3.05 5.62
C ILE A 94 -2.79 2.49 4.23
N PHE A 95 -2.06 2.94 3.21
CA PHE A 95 -2.23 2.42 1.84
C PHE A 95 -1.90 0.92 1.72
N ILE A 96 -0.86 0.44 2.42
CA ILE A 96 -0.51 -0.98 2.44
C ILE A 96 -1.63 -1.81 3.10
N ILE A 97 -2.13 -1.38 4.26
CA ILE A 97 -3.22 -2.06 4.96
C ILE A 97 -4.48 -2.06 4.11
N PHE A 98 -4.83 -0.91 3.51
CA PHE A 98 -5.98 -0.78 2.63
C PHE A 98 -5.87 -1.72 1.42
N THR A 99 -4.70 -1.79 0.79
CA THR A 99 -4.43 -2.71 -0.32
C THR A 99 -4.62 -4.17 0.09
N ALA A 100 -4.10 -4.55 1.26
CA ALA A 100 -4.25 -5.91 1.78
C ALA A 100 -5.74 -6.24 2.06
N MET A 101 -6.49 -5.30 2.66
CA MET A 101 -7.92 -5.47 2.93
C MET A 101 -8.74 -5.60 1.65
N VAL A 102 -8.56 -4.68 0.70
CA VAL A 102 -9.26 -4.71 -0.59
C VAL A 102 -8.88 -5.97 -1.37
N GLY A 103 -7.59 -6.34 -1.38
CA GLY A 103 -7.11 -7.57 -2.00
C GLY A 103 -7.73 -8.83 -1.39
N ALA A 104 -7.90 -8.88 -0.08
CA ALA A 104 -8.55 -10.01 0.60
C ALA A 104 -10.06 -10.06 0.31
N ILE A 105 -10.76 -8.93 0.35
CA ILE A 105 -12.20 -8.87 0.03
C ILE A 105 -12.42 -9.30 -1.43
N ALA A 106 -11.66 -8.72 -2.36
CA ALA A 106 -11.79 -9.03 -3.78
C ALA A 106 -11.36 -10.48 -4.09
N PHE A 107 -10.47 -11.09 -3.30
CA PHE A 107 -10.17 -12.53 -3.39
C PHE A 107 -11.39 -13.39 -3.06
N VAL A 108 -12.11 -13.06 -1.98
CA VAL A 108 -13.36 -13.77 -1.63
C VAL A 108 -14.38 -13.63 -2.74
N PHE A 109 -14.55 -12.41 -3.29
CA PHE A 109 -15.41 -12.20 -4.46
C PHE A 109 -14.98 -13.02 -5.67
N TRP A 110 -13.68 -13.13 -5.95
CA TRP A 110 -13.15 -13.94 -7.05
C TRP A 110 -13.55 -15.41 -6.93
N LEU A 111 -13.50 -15.99 -5.73
CA LEU A 111 -13.85 -17.40 -5.50
C LEU A 111 -15.32 -17.71 -5.81
N ILE A 112 -16.22 -16.77 -5.50
CA ILE A 112 -17.67 -16.93 -5.73
C ILE A 112 -18.12 -16.37 -7.07
N LEU A 113 -17.25 -15.68 -7.81
CA LEU A 113 -17.57 -15.00 -9.06
C LEU A 113 -18.23 -15.93 -10.12
N PRO A 114 -17.74 -17.17 -10.35
CA PRO A 114 -18.39 -18.08 -11.29
C PRO A 114 -19.84 -18.41 -10.89
N LEU A 115 -20.12 -18.53 -9.59
CA LEU A 115 -21.47 -18.80 -9.07
C LEU A 115 -22.37 -17.57 -9.22
N ILE A 116 -21.86 -16.37 -8.94
CA ILE A 116 -22.60 -15.11 -9.13
C ILE A 116 -22.99 -14.96 -10.60
N VAL A 117 -22.07 -15.19 -11.54
CA VAL A 117 -22.35 -15.09 -12.98
C VAL A 117 -23.42 -16.11 -13.38
N ALA A 118 -23.30 -17.37 -12.93
CA ALA A 118 -24.32 -18.38 -13.22
C ALA A 118 -25.70 -17.99 -12.68
N PHE A 119 -25.76 -17.49 -11.44
CA PHE A 119 -27.00 -17.02 -10.82
C PHE A 119 -27.63 -15.85 -11.59
N LEU A 120 -26.85 -14.82 -11.94
CA LEU A 120 -27.32 -13.65 -12.67
C LEU A 120 -27.87 -14.03 -14.06
N LEU A 121 -27.24 -14.98 -14.74
CA LEU A 121 -27.73 -15.49 -16.03
C LEU A 121 -29.08 -16.17 -15.86
N VAL A 122 -29.21 -17.11 -14.93
CA VAL A 122 -30.48 -17.83 -14.67
C VAL A 122 -31.58 -16.86 -14.27
N PHE A 123 -31.28 -15.91 -13.37
CA PHE A 123 -32.23 -14.90 -12.95
C PHE A 123 -32.68 -14.03 -14.13
N GLY A 124 -31.76 -13.52 -14.94
CA GLY A 124 -32.07 -12.72 -16.11
C GLY A 124 -32.98 -13.44 -17.12
N PHE A 125 -32.68 -14.71 -17.43
CA PHE A 125 -33.52 -15.51 -18.33
C PHE A 125 -34.92 -15.75 -17.77
N SER A 126 -35.05 -16.01 -16.47
CA SER A 126 -36.37 -16.20 -15.84
C SER A 126 -37.22 -14.93 -15.96
N GLN A 127 -36.66 -13.75 -15.69
CA GLN A 127 -37.39 -12.47 -15.80
C GLN A 127 -37.83 -12.18 -17.24
N LEU A 128 -37.00 -12.48 -18.23
CA LEU A 128 -37.38 -12.35 -19.65
C LEU A 128 -38.58 -13.22 -20.01
N PHE A 129 -38.63 -14.45 -19.50
CA PHE A 129 -39.75 -15.37 -19.75
C PHE A 129 -41.02 -14.97 -19.00
N TYR A 130 -40.91 -14.33 -17.84
CA TYR A 130 -42.06 -13.78 -17.11
C TYR A 130 -42.68 -12.54 -17.79
N LEU A 131 -41.93 -11.84 -18.66
CA LEU A 131 -42.36 -10.61 -19.34
C LEU A 131 -42.92 -10.85 -20.75
N LEU A 132 -42.75 -12.04 -21.31
CA LEU A 132 -43.24 -12.47 -22.64
C LEU A 132 -44.55 -13.25 -22.51
#